data_AF-A0A1I1MEJ0-F1
#
_entry.id   AF-A0A1I1MEJ0-F1
#
_cell.length_a   1.000
_cell.length_b   1.000
_cell.length_c   1.000
_cell.angle_alpha   90.00
_cell.angle_beta   90.00
_cell.angle_gamma   90.00
#
_symmetry.space_group_name_H-M   'P 1'
#
loop_
_entity.id
_entity.type
_entity.pdbx_description
1 polymer ?
#
loop_
_entity_poly.entity_id
_entity_poly.type
_entity_poly.pdbx_seq_one_letter_code
_entity_poly.pdbx_strand_id
1 'polypeptide(L)'
;MSKRTLSSIVVLVIVLAVYGYEYFLGEKEKAEIITEGQTTKSDTNEYFLPTSSTGQIVHHNGYSLSYNEKHEQAEWVAYELKKAHLSNTNHKRPYFEIDKAVKTGAASWRNYKNSGFDRGHLCPAGDRRYTKAAHDETFLTSNISPQEHQFNAGIWNSLEQKVRYWASKYNGVFVVTGGVLNGNMKSIGTEHVSVPNQFYKVLIDTNSGTTKMIAFLMPHEASNKPLYDFVVSVDEVEALTGIDFFPELEDSIENKLEASSSYKGWSFK
;
A
#
# COMPACT_ATOMS: atom_id res chain seq x y z
N MET A 1 -17.72 28.19 50.53
CA MET A 1 -16.65 27.86 49.56
C MET A 1 -15.78 29.10 49.36
N SER A 2 -14.45 29.01 49.43
CA SER A 2 -13.59 30.20 49.30
C SER A 2 -13.60 30.72 47.85
N LYS A 3 -13.44 32.03 47.62
CA LYS A 3 -13.35 32.60 46.26
C LYS A 3 -12.26 31.91 45.42
N ARG A 4 -11.15 31.50 46.06
CA ARG A 4 -10.06 30.75 45.40
C ARG A 4 -10.53 29.36 44.94
N THR A 5 -11.27 28.64 45.78
CA THR A 5 -11.83 27.32 45.44
C THR A 5 -12.85 27.42 44.29
N LEU A 6 -13.68 28.47 44.28
CA LEU A 6 -14.62 28.74 43.20
C LEU A 6 -13.90 29.03 41.87
N SER A 7 -12.86 29.87 41.89
CA SER A 7 -12.04 30.15 40.69
C SER A 7 -11.32 28.90 40.15
N SER A 8 -10.78 28.05 41.01
CA SER A 8 -10.13 26.80 40.59
C SER A 8 -11.10 25.82 39.93
N ILE A 9 -12.33 25.70 40.44
CA ILE A 9 -13.37 24.85 39.84
C ILE A 9 -13.78 25.40 38.46
N VAL A 10 -13.95 26.72 38.32
CA VAL A 10 -14.28 27.35 37.03
C VAL A 10 -13.18 27.11 36.00
N VAL A 11 -11.91 27.25 36.37
CA VAL A 11 -10.78 26.96 35.47
C VAL A 11 -10.78 25.50 35.04
N LEU A 12 -10.99 24.55 35.95
CA LEU A 12 -11.05 23.13 35.63
C LEU A 12 -12.18 22.81 34.63
N VAL A 13 -13.37 23.40 34.83
CA VAL A 13 -14.51 23.24 33.91
C VAL A 13 -14.17 23.80 32.52
N ILE A 14 -13.53 24.96 32.44
CA ILE A 14 -13.10 25.54 31.16
C ILE A 14 -12.08 24.62 30.48
N VAL A 15 -11.08 24.11 31.20
CA VAL A 15 -10.07 23.19 30.62
C VAL A 15 -10.73 21.92 30.09
N LEU A 16 -11.64 21.31 30.85
CA LEU A 16 -12.35 20.11 30.41
C LEU A 16 -13.27 20.39 29.22
N ALA A 17 -13.92 21.56 29.17
CA ALA A 17 -14.76 21.97 28.06
C ALA A 17 -13.93 22.21 26.79
N VAL A 18 -12.79 22.89 26.90
CA VAL A 18 -11.86 23.10 25.78
C VAL A 18 -11.32 21.75 25.28
N TYR A 19 -10.85 20.90 26.18
CA TYR A 19 -10.36 19.57 25.83
C TYR A 19 -11.45 18.70 25.17
N GLY A 20 -12.67 18.72 25.71
CA GLY A 20 -13.81 18.00 25.14
C GLY A 20 -14.21 18.54 23.76
N TYR A 21 -14.14 19.85 23.56
CA TYR A 21 -14.41 20.49 22.26
C TYR A 21 -13.35 20.15 21.21
N GLU A 22 -12.06 20.21 21.58
CA GLU A 22 -10.95 19.80 20.69
C GLU A 22 -11.05 18.32 20.31
N TYR A 23 -11.37 17.45 21.28
CA TYR A 23 -11.60 16.04 21.02
C TYR A 23 -12.75 15.83 20.02
N PHE A 24 -13.88 16.52 20.22
CA PHE A 24 -15.03 16.42 19.32
C PHE A 24 -14.69 16.90 17.89
N LEU A 25 -13.96 18.01 17.75
CA LEU A 25 -13.51 18.49 16.44
C LEU A 25 -12.58 17.49 15.74
N GLY A 26 -11.65 16.89 16.49
CA GLY A 26 -10.74 15.88 15.96
C GLY A 26 -11.46 14.63 15.45
N GLU A 27 -12.48 14.16 16.16
CA GLU A 27 -13.31 13.03 15.71
C GLU A 27 -14.12 13.36 14.45
N LYS A 28 -14.63 14.60 14.35
CA LYS A 28 -15.36 15.04 13.15
C LYS A 28 -14.44 15.11 11.92
N GLU A 29 -13.24 15.66 12.07
CA GLU A 29 -12.25 15.74 10.98
C GLU A 29 -11.84 14.34 10.49
N LYS A 30 -11.58 13.40 11.40
CA LYS A 30 -11.30 12.00 11.05
C LYS A 30 -12.46 11.38 10.26
N ALA A 31 -13.69 11.55 10.72
CA ALA A 31 -14.86 10.99 10.04
C ALA A 31 -15.02 11.53 8.61
N GLU A 32 -14.75 12.82 8.39
CA GLU A 32 -14.77 13.43 7.06
C GLU A 32 -13.68 12.85 6.15
N ILE A 33 -12.45 12.70 6.65
CA ILE A 33 -11.33 12.11 5.89
C ILE A 33 -11.58 10.63 5.55
N ILE A 34 -12.11 9.86 6.51
CA ILE A 34 -12.51 8.45 6.26
C ILE A 34 -13.57 8.41 5.17
N THR A 35 -14.57 9.28 5.24
CA THR A 35 -15.66 9.32 4.26
C THR A 35 -15.13 9.69 2.88
N GLU A 36 -14.26 10.71 2.78
CA GLU A 36 -13.64 11.10 1.52
C GLU A 36 -12.75 9.98 0.95
N GLY A 37 -11.97 9.32 1.80
CA GLY A 37 -11.11 8.19 1.43
C GLY A 37 -11.89 6.95 1.00
N GLN A 38 -13.15 6.80 1.38
CA GLN A 38 -14.03 5.74 0.88
C GLN A 38 -14.62 6.05 -0.51
N THR A 39 -14.58 7.30 -0.96
CA THR A 39 -15.12 7.64 -2.28
C THR A 39 -14.13 7.31 -3.38
N THR A 40 -14.57 6.54 -4.38
CA THR A 40 -13.77 6.26 -5.58
C THR A 40 -13.41 7.58 -6.27
N LYS A 41 -12.12 7.83 -6.44
CA LYS A 41 -11.63 9.03 -7.13
C LYS A 41 -11.67 8.83 -8.64
N SER A 42 -11.84 9.90 -9.41
CA SER A 42 -12.02 9.87 -10.88
C SER A 42 -10.94 9.10 -11.64
N ASP A 43 -9.73 9.06 -11.09
CA ASP A 43 -8.55 8.49 -11.74
C ASP A 43 -8.25 7.06 -11.24
N THR A 44 -9.11 6.51 -10.39
CA THR A 44 -9.00 5.14 -9.86
C THR A 44 -9.40 4.14 -10.93
N ASN A 45 -8.51 3.19 -11.23
CA ASN A 45 -8.82 2.11 -12.16
C ASN A 45 -9.56 0.98 -11.43
N GLU A 46 -10.79 1.28 -10.99
CA GLU A 46 -11.61 0.41 -10.13
C GLU A 46 -11.81 -0.99 -10.74
N TYR A 47 -11.93 -1.06 -12.06
CA TYR A 47 -12.06 -2.31 -12.82
C TYR A 47 -10.91 -3.31 -12.58
N PHE A 48 -9.73 -2.86 -12.18
CA PHE A 48 -8.58 -3.74 -11.91
C PHE A 48 -8.31 -3.95 -10.41
N LEU A 49 -9.20 -3.51 -9.52
CA LEU A 49 -9.00 -3.72 -8.08
C LEU A 49 -9.22 -5.18 -7.70
N PRO A 50 -8.37 -5.77 -6.84
CA PRO A 50 -8.62 -7.09 -6.28
C PRO A 50 -9.83 -7.09 -5.34
N THR A 51 -10.34 -8.28 -5.03
CA THR A 51 -11.28 -8.44 -3.92
C THR A 51 -10.65 -8.02 -2.59
N SER A 52 -11.48 -7.63 -1.63
CA SER A 52 -11.05 -7.26 -0.27
C SER A 52 -11.59 -8.27 0.73
N SER A 53 -10.70 -8.87 1.52
CA SER A 53 -11.07 -9.81 2.58
C SER A 53 -11.63 -9.10 3.82
N THR A 54 -11.31 -7.81 3.99
CA THR A 54 -11.76 -6.99 5.12
C THR A 54 -12.96 -6.12 4.79
N GLY A 55 -13.26 -5.93 3.50
CA GLY A 55 -14.27 -5.00 3.01
C GLY A 55 -13.90 -3.53 3.20
N GLN A 56 -12.68 -3.22 3.66
CA GLN A 56 -12.18 -1.86 3.79
C GLN A 56 -11.23 -1.55 2.64
N ILE A 57 -11.75 -0.81 1.66
CA ILE A 57 -10.97 -0.25 0.57
C ILE A 57 -10.87 1.26 0.80
N VAL A 58 -9.65 1.79 0.68
CA VAL A 58 -9.33 3.22 0.78
C VAL A 58 -8.78 3.69 -0.55
N HIS A 59 -9.37 4.75 -1.10
CA HIS A 59 -9.03 5.37 -2.37
C HIS A 59 -8.22 6.65 -2.15
N HIS A 60 -6.94 6.59 -2.51
CA HIS A 60 -6.05 7.74 -2.60
C HIS A 60 -5.97 8.23 -4.06
N ASN A 61 -5.39 9.40 -4.31
CA ASN A 61 -5.34 9.93 -5.68
C ASN A 61 -4.42 9.09 -6.58
N GLY A 62 -3.30 8.63 -6.03
CA GLY A 62 -2.29 7.88 -6.76
C GLY A 62 -2.41 6.35 -6.66
N TYR A 63 -3.21 5.81 -5.74
CA TYR A 63 -3.35 4.38 -5.51
C TYR A 63 -4.61 4.08 -4.69
N SER A 64 -5.06 2.83 -4.68
CA SER A 64 -6.04 2.33 -3.73
C SER A 64 -5.41 1.21 -2.91
N LEU A 65 -5.95 0.95 -1.73
CA LEU A 65 -5.50 -0.15 -0.89
C LEU A 65 -6.69 -0.81 -0.21
N SER A 66 -6.54 -2.09 0.14
CA SER A 66 -7.36 -2.69 1.17
C SER A 66 -6.56 -2.88 2.45
N TYR A 67 -7.10 -2.39 3.57
CA TYR A 67 -6.41 -2.40 4.86
C TYR A 67 -6.89 -3.54 5.74
N ASN A 68 -5.95 -4.19 6.43
CA ASN A 68 -6.20 -5.28 7.35
C ASN A 68 -5.69 -4.94 8.76
N GLU A 69 -6.63 -4.63 9.63
CA GLU A 69 -6.38 -4.15 10.99
C GLU A 69 -5.67 -5.17 11.86
N LYS A 70 -5.98 -6.47 11.69
CA LYS A 70 -5.31 -7.53 12.45
C LYS A 70 -3.79 -7.50 12.23
N HIS A 71 -3.37 -7.04 11.06
CA HIS A 71 -1.97 -6.99 10.65
C HIS A 71 -1.38 -5.58 10.71
N GLU A 72 -2.20 -4.54 10.87
CA GLU A 72 -1.82 -3.14 10.72
C GLU A 72 -1.06 -2.87 9.41
N GLN A 73 -1.57 -3.49 8.33
CA GLN A 73 -0.96 -3.53 7.01
C GLN A 73 -2.05 -3.48 5.93
N ALA A 74 -1.70 -2.93 4.75
CA ALA A 74 -2.51 -3.20 3.57
C ALA A 74 -2.35 -4.66 3.15
N GLU A 75 -3.46 -5.37 2.93
CA GLU A 75 -3.43 -6.71 2.33
C GLU A 75 -3.09 -6.64 0.84
N TRP A 76 -3.46 -5.53 0.19
CA TRP A 76 -2.97 -5.13 -1.12
C TRP A 76 -2.98 -3.60 -1.29
N VAL A 77 -2.08 -3.11 -2.12
CA VAL A 77 -2.08 -1.76 -2.70
C VAL A 77 -2.09 -1.91 -4.21
N ALA A 78 -3.04 -1.24 -4.87
CA ALA A 78 -3.30 -1.34 -6.30
C ALA A 78 -3.20 0.02 -6.98
N TYR A 79 -2.48 0.11 -8.08
CA TYR A 79 -2.20 1.38 -8.74
C TYR A 79 -1.80 1.24 -10.20
N GLU A 80 -2.16 2.24 -11.01
CA GLU A 80 -1.71 2.33 -12.40
C GLU A 80 -0.39 3.10 -12.50
N LEU A 81 0.60 2.52 -13.19
CA LEU A 81 1.83 3.20 -13.56
C LEU A 81 1.83 3.48 -15.05
N LYS A 82 1.34 4.66 -15.43
CA LYS A 82 1.36 5.15 -16.81
C LYS A 82 2.77 5.58 -17.19
N LYS A 83 3.10 5.50 -18.49
CA LYS A 83 4.33 6.09 -19.02
C LYS A 83 4.47 7.58 -18.67
N ALA A 84 3.36 8.32 -18.67
CA ALA A 84 3.33 9.75 -18.32
C ALA A 84 3.61 10.04 -16.83
N HIS A 85 3.50 9.04 -15.94
CA HIS A 85 3.82 9.19 -14.52
C HIS A 85 5.34 9.11 -14.26
N LEU A 86 6.10 8.54 -15.19
CA LEU A 86 7.55 8.36 -15.05
C LEU A 86 8.25 9.73 -15.07
N SER A 87 8.98 10.02 -14.00
CA SER A 87 9.63 11.31 -13.80
C SER A 87 10.94 11.16 -13.04
N ASN A 88 11.93 11.98 -13.41
CA ASN A 88 13.21 12.10 -12.72
C ASN A 88 13.24 13.26 -11.71
N THR A 89 12.09 13.91 -11.45
CA THR A 89 11.99 15.04 -10.52
C THR A 89 12.29 14.61 -9.08
N ASN A 90 13.34 15.16 -8.46
CA ASN A 90 13.69 14.88 -7.07
C ASN A 90 12.88 15.78 -6.12
N HIS A 91 11.78 15.27 -5.57
CA HIS A 91 11.04 15.95 -4.51
C HIS A 91 11.76 15.81 -3.17
N LYS A 92 11.68 16.84 -2.33
CA LYS A 92 12.13 16.71 -0.93
C LYS A 92 11.23 15.69 -0.23
N ARG A 93 11.84 14.67 0.37
CA ARG A 93 11.15 13.64 1.16
C ARG A 93 10.33 14.26 2.29
N PRO A 94 9.02 13.97 2.40
CA PRO A 94 8.19 14.39 3.53
C PRO A 94 8.42 13.49 4.75
N TYR A 95 7.79 13.84 5.87
CA TYR A 95 7.66 12.91 7.00
C TYR A 95 6.63 11.82 6.67
N PHE A 96 6.72 10.70 7.38
CA PHE A 96 5.63 9.73 7.34
C PHE A 96 4.47 10.22 8.19
N GLU A 97 3.27 10.09 7.66
CA GLU A 97 2.04 10.54 8.29
C GLU A 97 1.08 9.36 8.45
N ILE A 98 0.34 9.36 9.56
CA ILE A 98 -0.67 8.32 9.80
C ILE A 98 -1.80 8.53 8.82
N ASP A 99 -2.17 7.48 8.09
CA ASP A 99 -3.32 7.55 7.19
C ASP A 99 -4.61 7.66 8.01
N LYS A 100 -5.25 8.83 7.89
CA LYS A 100 -6.51 9.13 8.55
C LYS A 100 -7.72 8.55 7.80
N ALA A 101 -7.54 8.09 6.56
CA ALA A 101 -8.62 7.51 5.77
C ALA A 101 -8.92 6.05 6.14
N VAL A 102 -7.99 5.37 6.82
CA VAL A 102 -8.23 4.05 7.41
C VAL A 102 -9.20 4.21 8.59
N LYS A 103 -10.31 3.48 8.55
CA LYS A 103 -11.45 3.62 9.47
C LYS A 103 -11.07 3.42 10.94
N THR A 104 -10.15 2.51 11.19
CA THR A 104 -9.63 2.17 12.53
C THR A 104 -8.36 2.93 12.90
N GLY A 105 -7.86 3.75 11.98
CA GLY A 105 -6.54 4.38 12.04
C GLY A 105 -5.44 3.43 11.54
N ALA A 106 -4.54 3.93 10.71
CA ALA A 106 -3.36 3.17 10.30
C ALA A 106 -2.29 3.16 11.40
N ALA A 107 -1.52 2.08 11.48
CA ALA A 107 -0.38 1.98 12.39
C ALA A 107 0.54 3.21 12.38
N SER A 108 1.03 3.58 13.57
CA SER A 108 2.00 4.66 13.71
C SER A 108 3.35 4.28 13.11
N TRP A 109 3.98 5.23 12.39
CA TRP A 109 5.37 5.09 11.94
C TRP A 109 6.34 4.87 13.11
N ARG A 110 5.94 5.19 14.35
CA ARG A 110 6.74 4.97 15.56
C ARG A 110 7.03 3.50 15.83
N ASN A 111 6.19 2.56 15.38
CA ASN A 111 6.45 1.12 15.53
C ASN A 111 7.73 0.66 14.82
N TYR A 112 8.17 1.41 13.81
CA TYR A 112 9.37 1.12 13.04
C TYR A 112 10.65 1.64 13.71
N LYS A 113 10.54 2.45 14.77
CA LYS A 113 11.71 2.98 15.46
C LYS A 113 12.42 1.84 16.21
N ASN A 114 13.70 1.63 15.91
CA ASN A 114 14.53 0.58 16.51
C ASN A 114 13.99 -0.85 16.30
N SER A 115 13.13 -1.08 15.31
CA SER A 115 12.56 -2.41 15.04
C SER A 115 13.51 -3.32 14.26
N GLY A 116 14.51 -2.74 13.58
CA GLY A 116 15.37 -3.43 12.62
C GLY A 116 14.81 -3.49 11.20
N PHE A 117 13.60 -2.95 10.96
CA PHE A 117 12.95 -2.92 9.66
C PHE A 117 12.85 -1.51 9.09
N ASP A 118 12.99 -1.39 7.78
CA ASP A 118 12.68 -0.19 7.02
C ASP A 118 11.17 0.04 6.97
N ARG A 119 10.80 1.30 6.75
CA ARG A 119 9.47 1.71 6.31
C ARG A 119 9.40 1.50 4.79
N GLY A 120 9.22 0.25 4.38
CA GLY A 120 9.17 -0.17 2.98
C GLY A 120 7.86 0.24 2.33
N HIS A 121 7.91 0.79 1.12
CA HIS A 121 6.72 1.23 0.40
C HIS A 121 6.10 0.07 -0.36
N LEU A 122 4.77 0.01 -0.42
CA LEU A 122 4.04 -0.87 -1.32
C LEU A 122 3.85 -0.19 -2.68
N CYS A 123 3.18 0.96 -2.74
CA CYS A 123 3.25 1.92 -3.84
C CYS A 123 4.52 2.78 -3.71
N PRO A 124 5.52 2.63 -4.59
CA PRO A 124 6.82 3.28 -4.42
C PRO A 124 6.73 4.79 -4.66
N ALA A 125 7.39 5.59 -3.82
CA ALA A 125 7.53 7.04 -4.04
C ALA A 125 8.14 7.38 -5.42
N GLY A 126 9.00 6.49 -5.93
CA GLY A 126 9.61 6.59 -7.26
C GLY A 126 8.59 6.56 -8.42
N ASP A 127 7.44 5.93 -8.21
CA ASP A 127 6.37 5.74 -9.20
C ASP A 127 5.39 6.92 -9.22
N ARG A 128 5.55 7.88 -8.29
CA ARG A 128 4.64 9.02 -8.06
C ARG A 128 5.34 10.38 -8.11
N ARG A 129 6.45 10.49 -8.85
CA ARG A 129 7.28 11.71 -8.92
C ARG A 129 6.75 12.82 -9.85
N TYR A 130 5.68 12.58 -10.61
CA TYR A 130 5.12 13.54 -11.57
C TYR A 130 4.54 14.79 -10.88
N THR A 131 4.06 14.69 -9.64
CA THR A 131 3.72 15.85 -8.79
C THR A 131 4.22 15.64 -7.37
N LYS A 132 4.38 16.74 -6.63
CA LYS A 132 4.76 16.70 -5.20
C LYS A 132 3.67 16.04 -4.35
N ALA A 133 2.41 16.31 -4.64
CA ALA A 133 1.27 15.73 -3.93
C ALA A 133 1.22 14.20 -4.08
N ALA A 134 1.32 13.68 -5.31
CA ALA A 134 1.33 12.24 -5.55
C ALA A 134 2.53 11.56 -4.88
N HIS A 135 3.71 12.19 -4.91
CA HIS A 135 4.90 11.69 -4.23
C HIS A 135 4.69 11.61 -2.72
N ASP A 136 4.17 12.67 -2.10
CA ASP A 136 4.01 12.74 -0.66
C ASP A 136 2.92 11.80 -0.14
N GLU A 137 1.86 11.57 -0.91
CA GLU A 137 0.77 10.63 -0.59
C GLU A 137 1.29 9.18 -0.40
N THR A 138 2.43 8.81 -1.00
CA THR A 138 3.05 7.49 -0.79
C THR A 138 3.66 7.30 0.60
N PHE A 139 3.81 8.38 1.39
CA PHE A 139 4.36 8.34 2.75
C PHE A 139 3.29 8.20 3.85
N LEU A 140 2.03 7.95 3.46
CA LEU A 140 0.98 7.53 4.39
C LEU A 140 1.30 6.12 4.92
N THR A 141 1.18 5.91 6.23
CA THR A 141 1.61 4.64 6.86
C THR A 141 0.79 3.42 6.44
N SER A 142 -0.42 3.60 5.90
CA SER A 142 -1.21 2.53 5.29
C SER A 142 -0.55 1.91 4.05
N ASN A 143 0.34 2.64 3.38
CA ASN A 143 1.15 2.19 2.25
C ASN A 143 2.50 1.57 2.66
N ILE A 144 2.76 1.43 3.96
CA ILE A 144 4.07 1.06 4.49
C ILE A 144 4.05 -0.30 5.17
N SER A 145 5.03 -1.14 4.81
CA SER A 145 5.26 -2.46 5.37
C SER A 145 6.65 -2.58 6.01
N PRO A 146 6.82 -3.36 7.10
CA PRO A 146 8.14 -3.68 7.64
C PRO A 146 8.94 -4.46 6.62
N GLN A 147 10.01 -3.86 6.11
CA GLN A 147 10.90 -4.53 5.15
C GLN A 147 12.34 -4.62 5.68
N GLU A 148 12.99 -5.78 5.54
CA GLU A 148 14.41 -5.93 5.81
C GLU A 148 15.20 -5.03 4.86
N HIS A 149 16.20 -4.31 5.39
CA HIS A 149 16.89 -3.28 4.62
C HIS A 149 17.50 -3.82 3.32
N GLN A 150 18.14 -5.01 3.36
CA GLN A 150 18.77 -5.62 2.20
C GLN A 150 17.75 -6.16 1.17
N PHE A 151 16.55 -6.51 1.61
CA PHE A 151 15.44 -6.86 0.72
C PHE A 151 14.89 -5.59 0.04
N ASN A 152 14.52 -4.58 0.83
CA ASN A 152 13.94 -3.31 0.39
C ASN A 152 14.86 -2.57 -0.60
N ALA A 153 16.10 -2.30 -0.20
CA ALA A 153 17.06 -1.57 -1.03
C ALA A 153 17.65 -2.43 -2.17
N GLY A 154 17.50 -3.76 -2.09
CA GLY A 154 18.08 -4.74 -3.02
C GLY A 154 17.07 -5.26 -4.03
N ILE A 155 16.64 -6.52 -3.85
CA ILE A 155 15.84 -7.24 -4.85
C ILE A 155 14.46 -6.60 -5.06
N TRP A 156 13.85 -6.04 -4.02
CA TRP A 156 12.55 -5.38 -4.12
C TRP A 156 12.62 -4.11 -4.98
N ASN A 157 13.56 -3.22 -4.68
CA ASN A 157 13.84 -2.06 -5.53
C ASN A 157 14.26 -2.45 -6.97
N SER A 158 14.95 -3.58 -7.15
CA SER A 158 15.26 -4.09 -8.50
C SER A 158 13.99 -4.46 -9.28
N LEU A 159 13.01 -5.08 -8.62
CA LEU A 159 11.70 -5.35 -9.20
C LEU A 159 10.97 -4.05 -9.52
N GLU A 160 10.92 -3.08 -8.60
CA GLU A 160 10.28 -1.78 -8.84
C GLU A 160 10.88 -1.04 -10.06
N GLN A 161 12.21 -1.07 -10.22
CA GLN A 161 12.87 -0.52 -11.41
C GLN A 161 12.45 -1.25 -12.68
N LYS A 162 12.29 -2.58 -12.64
CA LYS A 162 11.80 -3.36 -13.78
C LYS A 162 10.35 -3.03 -14.12
N VAL A 163 9.50 -2.81 -13.12
CA VAL A 163 8.11 -2.34 -13.29
C VAL A 163 8.07 -0.97 -13.99
N ARG A 164 8.91 -0.01 -13.56
CA ARG A 164 9.05 1.30 -14.24
C ARG A 164 9.52 1.16 -15.69
N TYR A 165 10.44 0.24 -15.96
CA TYR A 165 10.85 -0.08 -17.34
C TYR A 165 9.68 -0.60 -18.18
N TRP A 166 8.86 -1.51 -17.64
CA TRP A 166 7.68 -2.03 -18.34
C TRP A 166 6.60 -0.98 -18.55
N ALA A 167 6.33 -0.10 -17.57
CA ALA A 167 5.44 1.04 -17.76
C ALA A 167 5.88 1.94 -18.93
N SER A 168 7.19 2.15 -19.08
CA SER A 168 7.73 2.92 -20.22
C SER A 168 7.55 2.18 -21.55
N LYS A 169 7.82 0.87 -21.55
CA LYS A 169 7.80 0.01 -22.75
C LYS A 169 6.40 -0.28 -23.26
N TYR A 170 5.44 -0.49 -22.35
CA TYR A 170 4.09 -0.94 -22.66
C TYR A 170 3.06 0.18 -22.56
N ASN A 171 3.50 1.44 -22.47
CA ASN A 171 2.66 2.63 -22.27
C ASN A 171 1.90 2.68 -20.93
N GLY A 172 2.04 1.66 -20.10
CA GLY A 172 1.54 1.61 -18.75
C GLY A 172 1.39 0.17 -18.30
N VAL A 173 1.36 -0.02 -16.98
CA VAL A 173 1.00 -1.29 -16.36
C VAL A 173 0.14 -1.00 -15.15
N PHE A 174 -0.80 -1.89 -14.85
CA PHE A 174 -1.50 -1.86 -13.57
C PHE A 174 -0.80 -2.84 -12.61
N VAL A 175 -0.62 -2.42 -11.36
CA VAL A 175 0.20 -3.10 -10.37
C VAL A 175 -0.62 -3.31 -9.11
N VAL A 176 -0.65 -4.54 -8.62
CA VAL A 176 -1.14 -4.91 -7.29
C VAL A 176 0.03 -5.45 -6.48
N THR A 177 0.17 -5.04 -5.23
CA THR A 177 1.32 -5.42 -4.41
C THR A 177 0.98 -5.47 -2.93
N GLY A 178 1.62 -6.36 -2.19
CA GLY A 178 1.39 -6.52 -0.76
C GLY A 178 2.38 -7.48 -0.13
N GLY A 179 2.29 -7.62 1.19
CA GLY A 179 2.87 -8.74 1.92
C GLY A 179 1.91 -9.92 1.94
N VAL A 180 2.41 -11.14 1.99
CA VAL A 180 1.58 -12.31 2.31
C VAL A 180 1.29 -12.29 3.81
N LEU A 181 0.08 -11.89 4.19
CA LEU A 181 -0.36 -11.72 5.58
C LEU A 181 -0.87 -13.03 6.22
N ASN A 182 -0.14 -14.12 6.00
CA ASN A 182 -0.51 -15.45 6.47
C ASN A 182 0.69 -16.18 7.09
N GLY A 183 0.42 -17.17 7.93
CA GLY A 183 1.42 -17.99 8.62
C GLY A 183 2.03 -17.31 9.85
N ASN A 184 3.15 -17.88 10.30
CA ASN A 184 3.84 -17.44 11.51
C ASN A 184 4.73 -16.23 11.20
N MET A 185 4.20 -15.02 11.43
CA MET A 185 4.89 -13.76 11.22
C MET A 185 5.43 -13.19 12.54
N LYS A 186 6.54 -12.44 12.45
CA LYS A 186 6.96 -11.54 13.54
C LYS A 186 6.04 -10.32 13.57
N SER A 187 6.11 -9.54 14.65
CA SER A 187 5.48 -8.23 14.72
C SER A 187 6.41 -7.18 15.34
N ILE A 188 6.15 -5.90 15.07
CA ILE A 188 6.94 -4.78 15.57
C ILE A 188 6.08 -3.75 16.32
N GLY A 189 6.72 -3.07 17.27
CA GLY A 189 6.12 -1.95 17.99
C GLY A 189 4.96 -2.33 18.91
N THR A 190 4.26 -1.30 19.39
CA THR A 190 3.15 -1.44 20.36
C THR A 190 1.83 -1.82 19.71
N GLU A 191 1.69 -1.53 18.41
CA GLU A 191 0.50 -1.87 17.62
C GLU A 191 0.63 -3.26 16.97
N HIS A 192 1.71 -4.01 17.25
CA HIS A 192 1.95 -5.36 16.72
C HIS A 192 1.86 -5.47 15.19
N VAL A 193 2.43 -4.48 14.48
CA VAL A 193 2.46 -4.46 13.02
C VAL A 193 3.13 -5.72 12.50
N SER A 194 2.41 -6.50 11.71
CA SER A 194 2.89 -7.78 11.19
C SER A 194 4.05 -7.57 10.22
N VAL A 195 5.04 -8.44 10.29
CA VAL A 195 6.18 -8.49 9.36
C VAL A 195 5.93 -9.65 8.40
N PRO A 196 5.54 -9.39 7.14
CA PRO A 196 5.30 -10.46 6.15
C PRO A 196 6.54 -11.33 5.96
N ASN A 197 6.38 -12.64 5.76
CA ASN A 197 7.50 -13.53 5.42
C ASN A 197 7.84 -13.49 3.92
N GLN A 198 6.91 -13.03 3.10
CA GLN A 198 7.02 -12.91 1.65
C GLN A 198 6.27 -11.66 1.18
N PHE A 199 6.70 -11.10 0.06
CA PHE A 199 6.01 -10.02 -0.64
C PHE A 199 5.66 -10.44 -2.06
N TYR A 200 4.58 -9.88 -2.58
CA TYR A 200 4.14 -10.15 -3.94
C TYR A 200 3.93 -8.87 -4.76
N LYS A 201 4.06 -9.01 -6.08
CA LYS A 201 3.56 -8.07 -7.08
C LYS A 201 2.87 -8.83 -8.18
N VAL A 202 1.61 -8.51 -8.45
CA VAL A 202 0.85 -8.98 -9.60
C VAL A 202 0.67 -7.80 -10.55
N LEU A 203 1.00 -7.99 -11.83
CA LEU A 203 0.92 -6.94 -12.84
C LEU A 203 0.10 -7.40 -14.02
N ILE A 204 -0.67 -6.48 -14.59
CA ILE A 204 -1.38 -6.66 -15.85
C ILE A 204 -1.02 -5.53 -16.83
N ASP A 205 -0.81 -5.91 -18.09
CA ASP A 205 -0.68 -5.00 -19.23
C ASP A 205 -1.84 -5.26 -20.19
N THR A 206 -2.72 -4.28 -20.35
CA THR A 206 -3.83 -4.25 -21.32
C THR A 206 -3.58 -3.24 -22.46
N ASN A 207 -2.46 -2.51 -22.42
CA ASN A 207 -2.17 -1.39 -23.31
C ASN A 207 -1.47 -1.83 -24.60
N SER A 208 -0.79 -2.99 -24.60
CA SER A 208 0.01 -3.46 -25.74
C SER A 208 -0.75 -4.28 -26.78
N GLY A 209 -2.09 -4.26 -26.75
CA GLY A 209 -2.97 -4.96 -27.69
C GLY A 209 -3.16 -6.46 -27.43
N THR A 210 -2.40 -7.04 -26.50
CA THR A 210 -2.64 -8.39 -25.96
C THR A 210 -2.53 -8.32 -24.45
N THR A 211 -3.62 -8.66 -23.75
CA THR A 211 -3.62 -8.72 -22.30
C THR A 211 -2.65 -9.79 -21.81
N LYS A 212 -1.79 -9.43 -20.87
CA LYS A 212 -0.85 -10.35 -20.23
C LYS A 212 -0.70 -10.00 -18.75
N MET A 213 -0.49 -11.03 -17.94
CA MET A 213 -0.18 -10.91 -16.52
C MET A 213 1.23 -11.43 -16.20
N ILE A 214 1.76 -11.01 -15.06
CA ILE A 214 2.91 -11.62 -14.41
C ILE A 214 2.81 -11.42 -12.91
N ALA A 215 3.07 -12.47 -12.14
CA ALA A 215 3.16 -12.41 -10.69
C ALA A 215 4.58 -12.70 -10.21
N PHE A 216 4.95 -12.05 -9.12
CA PHE A 216 6.18 -12.27 -8.38
C PHE A 216 5.85 -12.63 -6.95
N LEU A 217 6.51 -13.65 -6.42
CA LEU A 217 6.48 -13.99 -5.00
C LEU A 217 7.92 -14.07 -4.48
N MET A 218 8.28 -13.16 -3.59
CA MET A 218 9.64 -13.01 -3.10
C MET A 218 9.73 -13.30 -1.60
N PRO A 219 10.61 -14.22 -1.18
CA PRO A 219 11.02 -14.34 0.21
C PRO A 219 11.49 -12.99 0.77
N HIS A 220 11.08 -12.68 1.99
CA HIS A 220 11.42 -11.43 2.66
C HIS A 220 12.85 -11.48 3.23
N GLU A 221 13.84 -11.55 2.34
CA GLU A 221 15.27 -11.65 2.68
C GLU A 221 16.14 -11.08 1.55
N ALA A 222 17.42 -10.86 1.83
CA ALA A 222 18.38 -10.41 0.82
C ALA A 222 18.52 -11.44 -0.32
N SER A 223 18.51 -10.97 -1.57
CA SER A 223 18.73 -11.83 -2.74
C SER A 223 19.44 -11.10 -3.87
N ASN A 224 20.30 -11.83 -4.57
CA ASN A 224 20.94 -11.43 -5.83
C ASN A 224 20.49 -12.29 -7.01
N LYS A 225 19.47 -13.14 -6.83
CA LYS A 225 18.94 -13.97 -7.91
C LYS A 225 18.26 -13.10 -8.97
N PRO A 226 18.26 -13.52 -10.24
CA PRO A 226 17.53 -12.82 -11.28
C PRO A 226 16.03 -12.79 -10.99
N LEU A 227 15.35 -11.69 -11.37
CA LEU A 227 13.93 -11.49 -11.10
C LEU A 227 13.04 -12.62 -11.62
N TYR A 228 13.38 -13.22 -12.77
CA TYR A 228 12.57 -14.29 -13.37
C TYR A 228 12.53 -15.57 -12.51
N ASP A 229 13.45 -15.76 -11.57
CA ASP A 229 13.44 -16.89 -10.63
C ASP A 229 12.31 -16.78 -9.59
N PHE A 230 11.71 -15.59 -9.46
CA PHE A 230 10.62 -15.31 -8.51
C PHE A 230 9.25 -15.25 -9.19
N VAL A 231 9.17 -15.57 -10.48
CA VAL A 231 7.90 -15.55 -11.22
C VAL A 231 7.09 -16.78 -10.86
N VAL A 232 5.84 -16.55 -10.46
CA VAL A 232 4.84 -17.56 -10.12
C VAL A 232 3.55 -17.32 -10.92
N SER A 233 2.59 -18.24 -10.86
CA SER A 233 1.23 -17.96 -11.33
C SER A 233 0.52 -16.98 -10.39
N VAL A 234 -0.53 -16.32 -10.88
CA VAL A 234 -1.40 -15.51 -10.01
C VAL A 234 -2.14 -16.45 -9.05
N ASP A 235 -2.64 -17.61 -9.52
CA ASP A 235 -3.25 -18.66 -8.68
C ASP A 235 -2.42 -19.01 -7.43
N GLU A 236 -1.09 -19.03 -7.55
CA GLU A 236 -0.21 -19.34 -6.42
C GLU A 236 -0.23 -18.21 -5.38
N VAL A 237 -0.29 -16.95 -5.82
CA VAL A 237 -0.45 -15.80 -4.94
C VAL A 237 -1.83 -15.81 -4.29
N GLU A 238 -2.89 -16.07 -5.05
CA GLU A 238 -4.27 -16.18 -4.53
C GLU A 238 -4.41 -17.26 -3.48
N ALA A 239 -3.82 -18.44 -3.71
CA ALA A 239 -3.84 -19.54 -2.74
C ALA A 239 -3.19 -19.16 -1.40
N LEU A 240 -2.21 -18.25 -1.41
CA LEU A 240 -1.50 -17.80 -0.21
C LEU A 240 -2.22 -16.64 0.49
N THR A 241 -2.86 -15.75 -0.26
CA THR A 241 -3.48 -14.52 0.25
C THR A 241 -4.98 -14.64 0.50
N GLY A 242 -5.67 -15.52 -0.22
CA GLY A 242 -7.13 -15.56 -0.28
C GLY A 242 -7.75 -14.37 -1.02
N ILE A 243 -6.94 -13.61 -1.77
CA ILE A 243 -7.38 -12.47 -2.59
C ILE A 243 -7.55 -12.99 -4.01
N ASP A 244 -8.69 -12.66 -4.61
CA ASP A 244 -8.97 -12.83 -6.05
C ASP A 244 -8.53 -11.55 -6.80
N PHE A 245 -7.61 -11.70 -7.77
CA PHE A 245 -6.99 -10.58 -8.49
C PHE A 245 -7.63 -10.34 -9.86
N PHE A 246 -8.12 -9.12 -10.07
CA PHE A 246 -8.80 -8.72 -11.32
C PHE A 246 -10.17 -9.39 -11.58
N PRO A 247 -11.03 -9.58 -10.55
CA PRO A 247 -12.29 -10.34 -10.62
C PRO A 247 -13.34 -9.80 -11.61
N GLU A 248 -13.12 -8.60 -12.15
CA GLU A 248 -14.00 -7.96 -13.13
C GLU A 248 -13.64 -8.37 -14.58
N LEU A 249 -12.54 -9.10 -14.79
CA LEU A 249 -12.25 -9.74 -16.07
C LEU A 249 -13.26 -10.87 -16.33
N GLU A 250 -13.49 -11.21 -17.60
CA GLU A 250 -14.27 -12.41 -17.90
C GLU A 250 -13.53 -13.65 -17.38
N ASP A 251 -14.21 -14.52 -16.62
CA ASP A 251 -13.64 -15.72 -15.99
C ASP A 251 -12.73 -16.51 -16.95
N SER A 252 -13.15 -16.67 -18.21
CA SER A 252 -12.37 -17.44 -19.19
C SER A 252 -11.02 -16.80 -19.56
N ILE A 253 -10.94 -15.48 -19.53
CA ILE A 253 -9.72 -14.70 -19.78
C ILE A 253 -8.86 -14.69 -18.53
N GLU A 254 -9.47 -14.40 -17.39
CA GLU A 254 -8.85 -14.39 -16.06
C GLU A 254 -8.18 -15.72 -15.74
N ASN A 255 -8.94 -16.82 -15.64
CA ASN A 255 -8.42 -18.16 -15.33
C ASN A 255 -7.25 -18.57 -16.24
N LYS A 256 -7.28 -18.14 -17.52
CA LYS A 256 -6.19 -18.43 -18.46
C LYS A 256 -4.93 -17.63 -18.18
N LEU A 257 -5.08 -16.35 -17.84
CA LEU A 257 -3.97 -15.45 -17.54
C LEU A 257 -3.32 -15.81 -16.21
N GLU A 258 -4.13 -16.14 -15.21
CA GLU A 258 -3.70 -16.38 -13.85
C GLU A 258 -2.92 -17.68 -13.68
N ALA A 259 -3.34 -18.74 -14.36
CA ALA A 259 -2.65 -20.03 -14.34
C ALA A 259 -1.24 -20.00 -14.98
N SER A 260 -0.89 -18.93 -15.70
CA SER A 260 0.39 -18.82 -16.40
C SER A 260 1.53 -18.32 -15.49
N SER A 261 2.55 -19.15 -15.28
CA SER A 261 3.84 -18.77 -14.68
C SER A 261 4.90 -18.35 -15.72
N SER A 262 4.51 -18.08 -16.97
CA SER A 262 5.43 -17.75 -18.06
C SER A 262 5.77 -16.25 -18.10
N TYR A 263 7.06 -15.94 -17.94
CA TYR A 263 7.56 -14.57 -18.09
C TYR A 263 7.91 -14.17 -19.53
N LYS A 264 7.73 -15.06 -20.52
CA LYS A 264 8.19 -14.84 -21.92
C LYS A 264 7.53 -13.65 -22.62
N GLY A 265 6.33 -13.25 -22.21
CA GLY A 265 5.62 -12.07 -22.72
C GLY A 265 6.16 -10.73 -22.19
N TRP A 266 7.09 -10.79 -21.25
CA TRP A 266 7.65 -9.65 -20.52
C TRP A 266 9.14 -9.47 -20.85
N SER A 267 9.56 -8.22 -21.08
CA SER A 267 10.93 -7.92 -21.49
C SER A 267 11.84 -7.84 -20.27
N PHE A 268 12.61 -8.88 -20.00
CA PHE A 268 13.62 -8.89 -18.93
C PHE A 268 14.98 -8.34 -19.38
N LYS A 269 15.25 -8.39 -20.69
CA LYS A 269 16.45 -7.85 -21.35
C LYS A 269 16.37 -6.33 -21.54
#